data_AF-A0A923KQR6-F1
#
_entry.id   AF-A0A923KQR6-F1
#
_cell.length_a   1.000
_cell.length_b   1.000
_cell.length_c   1.000
_cell.angle_alpha   90.00
_cell.angle_beta   90.00
_cell.angle_gamma   90.00
#
_symmetry.space_group_name_H-M   'P 1'
#
loop_
_entity.id
_entity.type
_entity.pdbx_description
1 polymer ?
#
loop_
_entity_poly.entity_id
_entity_poly.type
_entity_poly.pdbx_seq_one_letter_code
_entity_poly.pdbx_strand_id
1 'polypeptide(L)'
;MSDTKIKSEFIRHGFWHKVYRNRENLKLCKVKGIRLSGPARGRPPQNDVIDKKQDYVDICERIEVERKFSLAKFKCGLGLIRLRLLDTGLCTIALSIVVLNLNLRKVLCAHFQFFMLGLNGDSYFRKLVMIQ
;
A
#
# COMPACT_ATOMS: atom_id res chain seq x y z
N MET A 1 -16.96 -22.23 6.24
CA MET A 1 -17.53 -20.93 6.68
C MET A 1 -16.49 -19.80 6.74
N SER A 2 -15.21 -20.07 7.03
CA SER A 2 -14.13 -19.08 7.09
C SER A 2 -13.90 -18.30 5.79
N ASP A 3 -13.65 -18.99 4.69
CA ASP A 3 -13.22 -18.41 3.40
C ASP A 3 -14.21 -17.38 2.82
N THR A 4 -15.52 -17.64 2.86
CA THR A 4 -16.56 -16.68 2.43
C THR A 4 -16.70 -15.46 3.35
N LYS A 5 -16.25 -15.55 4.62
CA LYS A 5 -16.19 -14.40 5.53
C LYS A 5 -15.00 -13.52 5.14
N ILE A 6 -13.79 -14.10 5.12
CA ILE A 6 -12.52 -13.46 4.73
C ILE A 6 -12.66 -12.74 3.38
N LYS A 7 -13.21 -13.41 2.36
CA LYS A 7 -13.44 -12.81 1.03
C LYS A 7 -14.35 -11.58 1.07
N SER A 8 -15.43 -11.62 1.85
CA SER A 8 -16.35 -10.46 1.95
C SER A 8 -15.79 -9.30 2.79
N GLU A 9 -14.91 -9.61 3.73
CA GLU A 9 -14.28 -8.65 4.64
C GLU A 9 -13.13 -7.92 3.93
N PHE A 10 -12.29 -8.65 3.19
CA PHE A 10 -11.20 -8.08 2.41
C PHE A 10 -11.68 -7.00 1.43
N ILE A 11 -12.84 -7.16 0.77
CA ILE A 11 -13.28 -6.22 -0.29
C ILE A 11 -14.00 -5.03 0.42
N ARG A 12 -14.59 -5.23 1.61
CA ARG A 12 -15.22 -4.15 2.41
C ARG A 12 -14.20 -3.04 2.71
N HIS A 13 -12.91 -3.38 2.80
CA HIS A 13 -11.79 -2.44 2.91
C HIS A 13 -11.24 -1.93 1.55
N GLY A 14 -12.03 -2.00 0.47
CA GLY A 14 -11.71 -1.47 -0.85
C GLY A 14 -10.90 -2.39 -1.78
N PHE A 15 -10.36 -3.51 -1.30
CA PHE A 15 -9.35 -4.31 -2.03
C PHE A 15 -9.90 -5.24 -3.14
N TRP A 16 -10.72 -4.70 -4.07
CA TRP A 16 -11.37 -5.43 -5.18
C TRP A 16 -10.45 -5.66 -6.41
N HIS A 17 -9.66 -6.74 -6.40
CA HIS A 17 -8.94 -7.18 -7.61
C HIS A 17 -9.87 -7.89 -8.63
N LYS A 18 -9.55 -7.85 -9.94
CA LYS A 18 -10.39 -8.37 -11.06
C LYS A 18 -10.81 -9.85 -10.88
N VAL A 19 -9.98 -10.64 -10.21
CA VAL A 19 -10.24 -12.05 -9.85
C VAL A 19 -11.54 -12.21 -9.07
N TYR A 20 -11.85 -11.29 -8.15
CA TYR A 20 -12.97 -11.41 -7.22
C TYR A 20 -14.36 -11.10 -7.83
N ARG A 21 -14.44 -10.47 -9.02
CA ARG A 21 -15.72 -10.26 -9.73
C ARG A 21 -16.27 -11.55 -10.38
N ASN A 22 -16.44 -12.63 -9.62
CA ASN A 22 -17.17 -13.82 -10.08
C ASN A 22 -18.69 -13.68 -9.82
N ARG A 23 -19.53 -14.54 -10.41
CA ARG A 23 -21.00 -14.46 -10.30
C ARG A 23 -21.52 -14.67 -8.86
N GLU A 24 -20.82 -15.48 -8.07
CA GLU A 24 -21.18 -15.81 -6.69
C GLU A 24 -20.89 -14.65 -5.74
N ASN A 25 -19.70 -14.06 -5.82
CA ASN A 25 -19.31 -12.87 -5.07
C ASN A 25 -20.22 -11.69 -5.42
N LEU A 26 -20.61 -11.53 -6.70
CA LEU A 26 -21.60 -10.52 -7.10
C LEU A 26 -22.96 -10.71 -6.40
N LYS A 27 -23.46 -11.95 -6.29
CA LYS A 27 -24.66 -12.27 -5.50
C LYS A 27 -24.44 -11.97 -4.00
N LEU A 28 -23.31 -12.42 -3.45
CA LEU A 28 -22.94 -12.24 -2.04
C LEU A 28 -22.82 -10.75 -1.66
N CYS A 29 -22.28 -9.92 -2.53
CA CYS A 29 -22.14 -8.48 -2.32
C CYS A 29 -23.49 -7.77 -2.37
N LYS A 30 -24.38 -8.14 -3.31
CA LYS A 30 -25.78 -7.66 -3.32
C LYS A 30 -26.51 -7.99 -2.01
N VAL A 31 -26.41 -9.24 -1.53
CA VAL A 31 -27.01 -9.66 -0.24
C VAL A 31 -26.41 -8.91 0.96
N LYS A 32 -25.13 -8.53 0.90
CA LYS A 32 -24.44 -7.79 1.98
C LYS A 32 -24.49 -6.26 1.84
N GLY A 33 -25.21 -5.71 0.87
CA GLY A 33 -25.25 -4.26 0.60
C GLY A 33 -23.91 -3.65 0.14
N ILE A 34 -22.97 -4.47 -0.32
CA ILE A 34 -21.61 -4.04 -0.69
C ILE A 34 -21.61 -3.57 -2.15
N ARG A 35 -21.29 -2.29 -2.38
CA ARG A 35 -21.07 -1.74 -3.73
C ARG A 35 -19.82 -2.37 -4.36
N LEU A 36 -19.89 -2.69 -5.65
CA LEU A 36 -18.80 -3.23 -6.45
C LEU A 36 -18.54 -2.32 -7.65
N SER A 37 -17.42 -1.61 -7.61
CA SER A 37 -17.11 -0.51 -8.51
C SER A 37 -16.38 -0.98 -9.79
N GLY A 38 -16.59 -0.28 -10.90
CA GLY A 38 -16.13 -0.65 -12.25
C GLY A 38 -16.86 -1.85 -12.90
N PRO A 39 -16.62 -2.11 -14.20
CA PRO A 39 -17.55 -2.86 -15.07
C PRO A 39 -17.77 -4.34 -14.71
N ALA A 40 -19.00 -4.80 -14.93
CA ALA A 40 -19.41 -6.20 -14.78
C ALA A 40 -18.67 -7.13 -15.76
N ARG A 41 -18.60 -8.44 -15.44
CA ARG A 41 -18.09 -9.47 -16.37
C ARG A 41 -19.18 -9.85 -17.38
N GLY A 42 -19.20 -9.18 -18.53
CA GLY A 42 -20.08 -9.48 -19.65
C GLY A 42 -20.33 -8.26 -20.54
N ARG A 43 -21.39 -8.31 -21.34
CA ARG A 43 -21.95 -7.14 -22.02
C ARG A 43 -22.53 -6.19 -20.96
N PRO A 44 -22.22 -4.88 -20.96
CA PRO A 44 -22.90 -3.92 -20.09
C PRO A 44 -24.38 -3.82 -20.47
N PRO A 45 -25.30 -3.67 -19.50
CA PRO A 45 -26.72 -3.46 -19.80
C PRO A 45 -26.94 -2.05 -20.36
N GLN A 46 -28.02 -1.88 -21.12
CA GLN A 46 -28.29 -0.67 -21.91
C GLN A 46 -28.38 0.62 -21.05
N ASN A 47 -28.80 0.52 -19.80
CA ASN A 47 -29.22 1.64 -18.93
C ASN A 47 -28.44 1.72 -17.60
N ASP A 48 -27.21 1.19 -17.50
CA ASP A 48 -26.39 1.34 -16.29
C ASP A 48 -25.92 2.81 -16.12
N VAL A 49 -26.54 3.54 -15.19
CA VAL A 49 -26.08 4.87 -14.75
C VAL A 49 -24.87 4.70 -13.84
N ILE A 50 -23.68 4.55 -14.45
CA ILE A 50 -22.41 4.46 -13.73
C ILE A 50 -22.07 5.83 -13.12
N ASP A 51 -21.95 5.89 -11.79
CA ASP A 51 -21.41 7.08 -11.11
C ASP A 51 -19.90 7.19 -11.34
N LYS A 52 -19.55 7.88 -12.43
CA LYS A 52 -18.16 8.12 -12.85
C LYS A 52 -17.33 8.90 -11.82
N LYS A 53 -17.96 9.71 -10.94
CA LYS A 53 -17.22 10.46 -9.91
C LYS A 53 -16.76 9.51 -8.82
N GLN A 54 -17.65 8.64 -8.36
CA GLN A 54 -17.33 7.66 -7.34
C GLN A 54 -16.41 6.55 -7.86
N ASP A 55 -16.64 6.04 -9.08
CA ASP A 55 -15.74 5.06 -9.72
C ASP A 55 -14.30 5.62 -9.82
N TYR A 56 -14.12 6.93 -10.06
CA TYR A 56 -12.81 7.59 -10.09
C TYR A 56 -12.13 7.61 -8.71
N VAL A 57 -12.84 7.94 -7.63
CA VAL A 57 -12.30 7.90 -6.26
C VAL A 57 -11.85 6.48 -5.89
N ASP A 58 -12.72 5.49 -6.12
CA ASP A 58 -12.44 4.07 -5.85
C ASP A 58 -11.23 3.56 -6.66
N ILE A 59 -11.03 4.08 -7.89
CA ILE A 59 -9.84 3.81 -8.71
C ILE A 59 -8.59 4.48 -8.11
N CYS A 60 -8.67 5.73 -7.66
CA CYS A 60 -7.55 6.45 -7.05
C CYS A 60 -7.04 5.79 -5.77
N GLU A 61 -7.94 5.42 -4.85
CA GLU A 61 -7.60 4.69 -3.62
C GLU A 61 -6.89 3.37 -3.93
N ARG A 62 -7.47 2.58 -4.84
CA ARG A 62 -6.90 1.31 -5.33
C ARG A 62 -5.51 1.51 -5.94
N ILE A 63 -5.29 2.56 -6.72
CA ILE A 63 -3.99 2.89 -7.33
C ILE A 63 -2.95 3.26 -6.27
N GLU A 64 -3.31 3.99 -5.21
CA GLU A 64 -2.36 4.32 -4.14
C GLU A 64 -1.88 3.06 -3.40
N VAL A 65 -2.80 2.14 -3.13
CA VAL A 65 -2.51 0.84 -2.52
C VAL A 65 -1.62 -0.02 -3.43
N GLU A 66 -1.93 -0.12 -4.73
CA GLU A 66 -1.12 -0.88 -5.69
C GLU A 66 0.28 -0.26 -5.88
N ARG A 67 0.43 1.06 -5.79
CA ARG A 67 1.73 1.75 -5.73
C ARG A 67 2.50 1.37 -4.47
N LYS A 68 1.86 1.36 -3.29
CA LYS A 68 2.47 0.93 -2.02
C LYS A 68 2.97 -0.52 -2.09
N PHE A 69 2.17 -1.46 -2.59
CA PHE A 69 2.59 -2.85 -2.79
C PHE A 69 3.68 -3.02 -3.86
N SER A 70 3.69 -2.19 -4.90
CA SER A 70 4.75 -2.22 -5.93
C SER A 70 6.09 -1.74 -5.35
N LEU A 71 6.07 -0.65 -4.58
CA LEU A 71 7.22 -0.12 -3.86
C LEU A 71 7.73 -1.11 -2.80
N ALA A 72 6.83 -1.86 -2.14
CA ALA A 72 7.17 -2.95 -1.23
C ALA A 72 7.95 -4.08 -1.92
N LYS A 73 7.48 -4.54 -3.09
CA LYS A 73 8.17 -5.56 -3.90
C LYS A 73 9.54 -5.09 -4.37
N PHE A 74 9.65 -3.83 -4.78
CA PHE A 74 10.89 -3.26 -5.32
C PHE A 74 11.94 -2.94 -4.25
N LYS A 75 11.56 -2.27 -3.15
CA LYS A 75 12.52 -1.84 -2.11
C LYS A 75 12.82 -2.89 -1.04
N CYS A 76 11.82 -3.68 -0.65
CA CYS A 76 11.95 -4.66 0.43
C CYS A 76 12.06 -6.10 -0.10
N GLY A 77 12.20 -6.28 -1.43
CA GLY A 77 12.40 -7.59 -2.04
C GLY A 77 11.26 -8.59 -1.83
N LEU A 78 10.03 -8.13 -1.49
CA LEU A 78 8.93 -9.04 -1.12
C LEU A 78 8.59 -10.11 -2.17
N GLY A 79 8.89 -9.85 -3.45
CA GLY A 79 8.72 -10.82 -4.54
C GLY A 79 9.79 -11.92 -4.61
N LEU A 80 10.83 -11.84 -3.78
CA LEU A 80 11.99 -12.75 -3.75
C LEU A 80 12.09 -13.55 -2.44
N ILE A 81 11.15 -13.37 -1.51
CA ILE A 81 11.13 -14.10 -0.23
C ILE A 81 10.90 -15.59 -0.49
N ARG A 82 11.97 -16.39 -0.30
CA ARG A 82 11.96 -17.86 -0.39
C ARG A 82 12.44 -18.49 0.92
N LEU A 83 11.88 -18.00 2.03
CA LEU A 83 12.18 -18.50 3.38
C LEU A 83 11.49 -19.84 3.62
N ARG A 84 12.22 -20.81 4.20
CA ARG A 84 11.72 -22.18 4.46
C ARG A 84 10.81 -22.27 5.69
N LEU A 85 10.94 -21.33 6.63
CA LEU A 85 10.14 -21.26 7.85
C LEU A 85 9.11 -20.13 7.76
N LEU A 86 7.86 -20.44 8.12
CA LEU A 86 6.75 -19.49 8.05
C LEU A 86 6.97 -18.26 8.95
N ASP A 87 7.45 -18.47 10.17
CA ASP A 87 7.65 -17.40 11.16
C ASP A 87 8.67 -16.36 10.69
N THR A 88 9.81 -16.81 10.13
CA THR A 88 10.80 -15.92 9.52
C THR A 88 10.22 -15.16 8.32
N GLY A 89 9.36 -15.80 7.55
CA GLY A 89 8.60 -15.19 6.46
C GLY A 89 7.69 -14.06 6.96
N LEU A 90 6.88 -14.33 7.99
CA LEU A 90 5.98 -13.37 8.62
C LEU A 90 6.76 -12.20 9.23
N CYS A 91 7.86 -12.45 9.96
CA CYS A 91 8.72 -11.41 10.50
C CYS A 91 9.34 -10.52 9.41
N THR A 92 9.79 -11.11 8.30
CA THR A 92 10.38 -10.37 7.17
C THR A 92 9.33 -9.49 6.47
N ILE A 93 8.10 -10.00 6.31
CA ILE A 93 6.96 -9.24 5.77
C ILE A 93 6.57 -8.10 6.72
N ALA A 94 6.49 -8.36 8.03
CA ALA A 94 6.17 -7.36 9.04
C ALA A 94 7.21 -6.23 9.10
N LEU A 95 8.51 -6.56 9.14
CA LEU A 95 9.61 -5.60 9.07
C LEU A 95 9.55 -4.76 7.79
N SER A 96 9.24 -5.39 6.64
CA SER A 96 9.05 -4.67 5.38
C SER A 96 7.90 -3.67 5.46
N ILE A 97 6.74 -4.07 6.00
CA ILE A 97 5.58 -3.19 6.21
C ILE A 97 5.93 -2.01 7.14
N VAL A 98 6.69 -2.25 8.21
CA VAL A 98 7.18 -1.21 9.11
C VAL A 98 8.09 -0.22 8.37
N VAL A 99 9.08 -0.70 7.61
CA VAL A 99 10.00 0.12 6.80
C VAL A 99 9.27 0.94 5.72
N LEU A 100 8.14 0.45 5.19
CA LEU A 100 7.34 1.16 4.19
C LEU A 100 6.47 2.27 4.79
N ASN A 101 5.93 2.05 5.99
CA ASN A 101 5.11 3.04 6.70
C ASN A 101 5.95 4.11 7.41
N LEU A 102 7.10 3.72 7.97
CA LEU A 102 8.17 4.62 8.45
C LEU A 102 8.89 5.27 7.27
N ASN A 103 8.14 6.07 6.50
CA ASN A 103 8.53 6.82 5.30
C ASN A 103 10.05 7.03 5.19
N LEU A 104 10.75 6.11 4.51
CA LEU A 104 12.20 6.15 4.36
C LEU A 104 12.71 7.51 3.89
N ARG A 105 11.92 8.22 3.07
CA ARG A 105 12.23 9.58 2.59
C ARG A 105 12.26 10.63 3.71
N LYS A 106 11.41 10.52 4.74
CA LYS A 106 11.45 11.39 5.93
C LYS A 106 12.63 11.03 6.83
N VAL A 107 12.85 9.73 7.09
CA VAL A 107 13.93 9.28 7.98
C VAL A 107 15.32 9.56 7.37
N LEU A 108 15.57 9.21 6.10
CA LEU A 108 16.82 9.59 5.42
C LEU A 108 16.97 11.11 5.30
N CYS A 109 15.91 11.87 5.01
CA CYS A 109 16.05 13.32 4.88
C CYS A 109 16.37 13.97 6.23
N ALA A 110 15.73 13.55 7.33
CA ALA A 110 16.08 14.02 8.67
C ALA A 110 17.52 13.62 9.08
N HIS A 111 17.93 12.37 8.81
CA HIS A 111 19.29 11.90 9.12
C HIS A 111 20.35 12.59 8.25
N PHE A 112 20.04 12.92 6.99
CA PHE A 112 20.90 13.67 6.08
C PHE A 112 20.97 15.14 6.47
N GLN A 113 19.84 15.76 6.86
CA GLN A 113 19.82 17.12 7.41
C GLN A 113 20.66 17.20 8.69
N PHE A 114 20.52 16.25 9.61
CA PHE A 114 21.32 16.17 10.84
C PHE A 114 22.82 16.03 10.54
N PHE A 115 23.19 15.14 9.61
CA PHE A 115 24.57 14.96 9.18
C PHE A 115 25.16 16.22 8.51
N MET A 116 24.42 16.87 7.62
CA MET A 116 24.84 18.11 6.96
C MET A 116 24.96 19.28 7.94
N LEU A 117 24.10 19.36 8.96
CA LEU A 117 24.23 20.36 10.04
C LEU A 117 25.48 20.09 10.89
N GLY A 118 25.77 18.83 11.23
CA GLY A 118 26.97 18.42 11.96
C GLY A 118 28.27 18.85 11.26
N LEU A 119 28.40 18.55 9.96
CA LEU A 119 29.60 18.92 9.17
C LEU A 119 29.81 20.45 9.04
N ASN A 120 28.74 21.25 9.13
CA ASN A 120 28.87 22.71 9.14
C ASN A 120 29.32 23.24 10.52
N GLY A 121 29.03 22.53 11.62
CA GLY A 121 29.41 22.94 12.99
C GLY A 121 30.93 23.05 13.20
N ASP A 122 31.69 22.06 12.74
CA ASP A 122 33.15 22.03 12.84
C ASP A 122 33.82 23.26 12.19
N SER A 123 33.21 23.81 11.13
CA SER A 123 33.73 24.96 10.39
C SER A 123 33.70 26.26 11.20
N TYR A 124 32.74 26.40 12.12
CA TYR A 124 32.66 27.53 13.05
C TYR A 124 33.55 27.30 14.28
N PHE A 125 33.56 26.09 14.83
CA PHE A 125 34.35 25.78 16.02
C PHE A 125 35.87 25.92 15.78
N ARG A 126 36.36 25.42 14.63
CA ARG A 126 37.78 25.62 14.23
C ARG A 126 38.14 27.09 13.97
N LYS A 127 37.20 27.94 13.56
CA LYS A 127 37.44 29.39 13.41
C LYS A 127 37.50 30.10 14.76
N LEU A 128 36.69 29.71 15.74
CA LEU A 128 36.71 30.33 17.06
C LEU A 128 38.02 30.03 17.81
N VAL A 129 38.50 28.79 17.76
CA VAL A 129 39.71 28.33 18.46
C VAL A 129 41.00 28.93 17.89
N MET A 130 40.99 29.41 16.63
CA MET A 130 42.15 30.04 15.97
C MET A 130 42.26 31.57 16.20
N ILE A 131 41.50 32.12 17.16
CA ILE A 131 41.42 33.58 17.44
C ILE A 131 41.81 33.89 18.92
N GLN A 132 42.39 32.92 19.64
CA GLN A 132 43.01 33.10 20.96
C GLN A 132 44.53 32.87 20.90
#